data_AF-A0A1A0P6A7-F1
#
_entry.id   AF-A0A1A0P6A7-F1
#
_cell.length_a   1.000
_cell.length_b   1.000
_cell.length_c   1.000
_cell.angle_alpha   90.00
_cell.angle_beta   90.00
_cell.angle_gamma   90.00
#
_symmetry.space_group_name_H-M   'P 1'
#
loop_
_entity.id
_entity.type
_entity.pdbx_description
1 polymer ?
#
loop_
_entity_poly.entity_id
_entity_poly.type
_entity_poly.pdbx_seq_one_letter_code
_entity_poly.pdbx_strand_id
1 'polypeptide(L)'
;MPRNMHSPIPLQSFDNSDKGIDTAISMPPEVYTSEEFHQFELDAVWSHEWFCIGRETDIPNAGDFFTVTVANDPLMAVRGRDGAVRVLANVCQHRAMLLVEGSGNRRRFQCPYHSWVYGLDGQLQSAPQLNDSPCFNKADVKLPQVRSEIWEGFIFVTFDDTIGPLTDRLSGLSEYLTNWDIASLRSAAPQQFSDYAFNWKLFGDECYHCQFLHSQSWVPMYPTSAEQINFRASFNDADKGVIGYELISVEEGASPTKTGRVMQPFLPNLTSEQRSKLAYVTVAPNLLIIAMPDKVKYFHWLPGTSAATSQFAATWMYPESTLALPNFEVEWKQEVEDLAEVMREDEMAWNGTQSGMRSRFAPRGRYAPPEEVLVALNHWLVRKYRAADQQS
;
A
#
# COMPACT_ATOMS: atom_id res chain seq x y z
N MET A 1 12.46 17.28 -10.93
CA MET A 1 13.90 17.17 -11.23
C MET A 1 14.46 16.19 -10.22
N PRO A 2 15.13 15.11 -10.65
CA PRO A 2 15.82 14.25 -9.71
C PRO A 2 16.82 15.12 -8.94
N ARG A 3 16.72 15.11 -7.62
CA ARG A 3 17.73 15.76 -6.79
C ARG A 3 18.84 14.73 -6.69
N ASN A 4 20.05 15.02 -7.16
CA ASN A 4 21.21 14.21 -6.79
C ASN A 4 21.27 14.17 -5.26
N MET A 5 20.85 13.05 -4.70
CA MET A 5 20.71 12.86 -3.27
C MET A 5 21.47 11.59 -2.93
N HIS A 6 22.66 11.77 -2.38
CA HIS A 6 23.37 10.68 -1.76
C HIS A 6 22.70 10.29 -0.45
N SER A 7 22.79 9.00 -0.11
CA SER A 7 22.33 8.49 1.16
C SER A 7 23.11 9.16 2.31
N PRO A 8 22.43 9.77 3.30
CA PRO A 8 23.10 10.31 4.49
C PRO A 8 23.61 9.20 5.41
N ILE A 9 23.16 7.96 5.21
CA ILE A 9 23.69 6.77 5.89
C ILE A 9 24.70 6.10 4.95
N PRO A 10 25.95 5.83 5.38
CA PRO A 10 26.92 5.13 4.54
C PRO A 10 26.35 3.78 4.08
N LEU A 11 26.35 3.51 2.76
CA LEU A 11 25.70 2.32 2.19
C LEU A 11 26.21 1.00 2.78
N GLN A 12 27.49 0.94 3.20
CA GLN A 12 28.08 -0.25 3.84
C GLN A 12 27.40 -0.59 5.19
N SER A 13 26.73 0.39 5.81
CA SER A 13 25.97 0.18 7.03
C SER A 13 24.83 -0.82 6.81
N PHE A 14 24.35 -0.98 5.59
CA PHE A 14 23.28 -1.92 5.23
C PHE A 14 23.78 -3.34 4.96
N ASP A 15 25.09 -3.57 4.82
CA ASP A 15 25.63 -4.87 4.38
C ASP A 15 25.28 -6.03 5.32
N ASN A 16 25.07 -5.78 6.61
CA ASN A 16 24.63 -6.81 7.56
C ASN A 16 23.10 -6.99 7.60
N SER A 17 22.34 -6.03 7.08
CA SER A 17 20.89 -6.13 6.92
C SER A 17 20.50 -6.79 5.59
N ASP A 18 21.41 -6.79 4.63
CA ASP A 18 21.32 -7.39 3.31
C ASP A 18 22.01 -8.78 3.27
N LYS A 19 21.80 -9.59 4.31
CA LYS A 19 22.29 -10.99 4.41
C LYS A 19 21.11 -11.96 4.55
N GLY A 20 21.37 -13.25 4.39
CA GLY A 20 20.36 -14.29 4.65
C GLY A 20 19.94 -14.33 6.12
N ILE A 21 18.74 -14.86 6.36
CA ILE A 21 18.01 -14.86 7.65
C ILE A 21 18.87 -15.26 8.87
N ASP A 22 19.74 -16.27 8.74
CA ASP A 22 20.60 -16.74 9.83
C ASP A 22 21.60 -15.69 10.34
N THR A 23 21.94 -14.70 9.50
CA THR A 23 22.99 -13.72 9.79
C THR A 23 22.57 -12.26 9.61
N ALA A 24 21.35 -12.02 9.15
CA ALA A 24 20.82 -10.67 9.00
C ALA A 24 20.64 -9.97 10.36
N ILE A 25 20.79 -8.65 10.36
CA ILE A 25 20.42 -7.79 11.48
C ILE A 25 19.52 -6.65 11.01
N SER A 26 18.75 -6.06 11.91
CA SER A 26 17.87 -4.94 11.59
C SER A 26 18.60 -3.76 10.97
N MET A 27 17.86 -2.98 10.18
CA MET A 27 18.36 -1.77 9.54
C MET A 27 18.89 -0.77 10.59
N PRO A 28 19.84 0.12 10.23
CA PRO A 28 20.25 1.21 11.10
C PRO A 28 19.03 2.02 11.59
N PRO A 29 18.92 2.37 12.89
CA PRO A 29 17.77 3.10 13.44
C PRO A 29 17.46 4.43 12.73
N GLU A 30 18.47 5.06 12.14
CA GLU A 30 18.39 6.30 11.36
C GLU A 30 17.45 6.14 10.14
N VAL A 31 17.29 4.93 9.61
CA VAL A 31 16.35 4.60 8.52
C VAL A 31 14.89 4.89 8.87
N TYR A 32 14.57 4.92 10.17
CA TYR A 32 13.23 5.16 10.70
C TYR A 32 13.10 6.51 11.41
N THR A 33 14.17 7.30 11.51
CA THR A 33 14.21 8.49 12.38
C THR A 33 14.88 9.71 11.76
N SER A 34 15.74 9.55 10.75
CA SER A 34 16.44 10.66 10.09
C SER A 34 15.58 11.28 8.99
N GLU A 35 15.31 12.57 9.09
CA GLU A 35 14.60 13.32 8.05
C GLU A 35 15.38 13.41 6.74
N GLU A 36 16.70 13.50 6.82
CA GLU A 36 17.57 13.50 5.63
C GLU A 36 17.47 12.15 4.91
N PHE A 37 17.46 11.04 5.67
CA PHE A 37 17.29 9.71 5.07
C PHE A 37 15.89 9.52 4.51
N HIS A 38 14.86 10.03 5.19
CA HIS A 38 13.49 9.98 4.69
C HIS A 38 13.37 10.68 3.33
N GLN A 39 13.93 11.88 3.17
CA GLN A 39 13.92 12.57 1.88
C GLN A 39 14.67 11.78 0.79
N PHE A 40 15.80 11.18 1.14
CA PHE A 40 16.53 10.28 0.24
C PHE A 40 15.70 9.05 -0.14
N GLU A 41 15.00 8.43 0.80
CA GLU A 41 14.18 7.24 0.57
C GLU A 41 12.94 7.53 -0.30
N LEU A 42 12.32 8.72 -0.15
CA LEU A 42 11.24 9.15 -1.03
C LEU A 42 11.69 9.26 -2.49
N ASP A 43 12.92 9.72 -2.72
CA ASP A 43 13.52 9.71 -4.06
C ASP A 43 13.84 8.26 -4.47
N ALA A 44 14.69 7.56 -3.71
CA ALA A 44 15.22 6.23 -4.04
C ALA A 44 14.16 5.13 -4.24
N VAL A 45 13.03 5.21 -3.54
CA VAL A 45 11.96 4.21 -3.60
C VAL A 45 10.72 4.76 -4.29
N TRP A 46 10.11 5.81 -3.73
CA TRP A 46 8.78 6.26 -4.15
C TRP A 46 8.81 7.00 -5.51
N SER A 47 9.95 7.59 -5.87
CA SER A 47 10.11 8.24 -7.18
C SER A 47 10.51 7.28 -8.30
N HIS A 48 10.93 6.05 -7.97
CA HIS A 48 11.52 5.06 -8.89
C HIS A 48 10.84 3.68 -8.82
N GLU A 49 9.59 3.63 -8.40
CA GLU A 49 8.82 2.39 -8.30
C GLU A 49 7.32 2.62 -8.54
N TRP A 50 6.61 1.54 -8.83
CA TRP A 50 5.15 1.49 -8.76
C TRP A 50 4.66 1.36 -7.32
N PHE A 51 3.69 2.20 -6.93
CA PHE A 51 3.01 2.11 -5.64
C PHE A 51 1.50 2.30 -5.79
N CYS A 52 0.74 1.65 -4.90
CA CYS A 52 -0.72 1.70 -4.87
C CYS A 52 -1.20 3.05 -4.28
N ILE A 53 -2.32 3.56 -4.77
CA ILE A 53 -2.96 4.78 -4.22
C ILE A 53 -4.44 4.61 -3.88
N GLY A 54 -5.03 3.44 -4.13
CA GLY A 54 -6.44 3.16 -3.86
C GLY A 54 -7.05 2.17 -4.85
N ARG A 55 -8.38 2.06 -4.89
CA ARG A 55 -9.08 1.19 -5.84
C ARG A 55 -9.90 1.97 -6.86
N GLU A 56 -10.05 1.40 -8.04
CA GLU A 56 -10.88 2.00 -9.09
C GLU A 56 -12.37 1.95 -8.77
N THR A 57 -12.77 1.04 -7.88
CA THR A 57 -14.13 0.89 -7.36
C THR A 57 -14.54 2.01 -6.43
N ASP A 58 -13.57 2.80 -5.92
CA ASP A 58 -13.85 4.00 -5.11
C ASP A 58 -14.32 5.19 -5.97
N ILE A 59 -14.15 5.09 -7.30
CA ILE A 59 -14.55 6.09 -8.29
C ILE A 59 -15.36 5.46 -9.43
N PRO A 60 -16.50 4.78 -9.17
CA PRO A 60 -17.16 3.95 -10.15
C PRO A 60 -17.78 4.73 -11.32
N ASN A 61 -18.15 6.00 -11.13
CA ASN A 61 -18.83 6.80 -12.15
C ASN A 61 -17.96 7.92 -12.71
N ALA A 62 -18.27 8.37 -13.92
CA ALA A 62 -17.62 9.53 -14.51
C ALA A 62 -17.73 10.78 -13.61
N GLY A 63 -16.59 11.41 -13.35
CA GLY A 63 -16.47 12.56 -12.46
C GLY A 63 -16.22 12.19 -10.99
N ASP A 64 -16.34 10.92 -10.61
CA ASP A 64 -15.95 10.47 -9.27
C ASP A 64 -14.43 10.64 -9.13
N PHE A 65 -14.01 11.17 -7.98
CA PHE A 65 -12.62 11.40 -7.65
C PHE A 65 -12.35 11.13 -6.17
N PHE A 66 -11.08 10.83 -5.86
CA PHE A 66 -10.53 10.95 -4.51
C PHE A 66 -9.15 11.61 -4.56
N THR A 67 -8.75 12.23 -3.47
CA THR A 67 -7.43 12.82 -3.29
C THR A 67 -6.57 11.96 -2.37
N VAL A 68 -5.28 11.93 -2.65
CA VAL A 68 -4.27 11.23 -1.87
C VAL A 68 -3.01 12.08 -1.88
N THR A 69 -2.29 12.10 -0.77
CA THR A 69 -0.98 12.77 -0.70
C THR A 69 0.06 11.72 -0.43
N VAL A 70 1.02 11.58 -1.35
CA VAL A 70 2.15 10.67 -1.16
C VAL A 70 3.35 11.52 -0.78
N ALA A 71 3.74 11.45 0.49
CA ALA A 71 4.68 12.37 1.11
C ALA A 71 4.34 13.85 0.85
N ASN A 72 4.99 14.50 -0.13
CA ASN A 72 4.81 15.91 -0.43
C ASN A 72 3.99 16.17 -1.70
N ASP A 73 3.57 15.11 -2.40
CA ASP A 73 2.93 15.20 -3.71
C ASP A 73 1.42 14.95 -3.60
N PRO A 74 0.58 16.01 -3.62
CA PRO A 74 -0.86 15.88 -3.61
C PRO A 74 -1.38 15.47 -4.98
N LEU A 75 -2.03 14.32 -5.04
CA LEU A 75 -2.59 13.70 -6.23
C LEU A 75 -4.12 13.62 -6.14
N MET A 76 -4.74 13.45 -7.30
CA MET A 76 -6.17 13.20 -7.44
C MET A 76 -6.38 12.12 -8.49
N ALA A 77 -6.99 11.01 -8.07
CA ALA A 77 -7.51 10.00 -8.99
C ALA A 77 -8.93 10.40 -9.41
N VAL A 78 -9.24 10.32 -10.71
CA VAL A 78 -10.56 10.69 -11.26
C VAL A 78 -10.96 9.75 -12.38
N ARG A 79 -12.24 9.37 -12.44
CA ARG A 79 -12.80 8.66 -13.58
C ARG A 79 -13.30 9.65 -14.63
N GLY A 80 -12.75 9.57 -15.84
CA GLY A 80 -13.15 10.40 -16.97
C GLY A 80 -14.53 10.04 -17.52
N ARG A 81 -15.07 10.91 -18.38
CA ARG A 81 -16.33 10.64 -19.10
C ARG A 81 -16.21 9.50 -20.12
N ASP A 82 -14.98 9.20 -20.52
CA ASP A 82 -14.61 8.07 -21.35
C ASP A 82 -14.44 6.76 -20.55
N GLY A 83 -14.70 6.79 -19.24
CA GLY A 83 -14.55 5.64 -18.35
C GLY A 83 -13.12 5.39 -17.88
N ALA A 84 -12.11 6.06 -18.46
CA ALA A 84 -10.72 5.88 -18.09
C ALA A 84 -10.39 6.54 -16.74
N VAL A 85 -9.70 5.80 -15.87
CA VAL A 85 -9.11 6.34 -14.64
C VAL A 85 -7.85 7.14 -14.99
N ARG A 86 -7.71 8.31 -14.38
CA ARG A 86 -6.53 9.16 -14.51
C ARG A 86 -6.07 9.59 -13.13
N VAL A 87 -4.77 9.73 -12.96
CA VAL A 87 -4.18 10.34 -11.77
C VAL A 87 -3.52 11.65 -12.18
N LEU A 88 -3.97 12.75 -11.59
CA LEU A 88 -3.53 14.10 -11.90
C LEU A 88 -2.88 14.72 -10.66
N ALA A 89 -1.88 15.58 -10.86
CA ALA A 89 -1.41 16.45 -9.79
C ALA A 89 -2.55 17.35 -9.32
N ASN A 90 -2.85 17.33 -8.02
CA ASN A 90 -3.90 18.13 -7.39
C ASN A 90 -3.40 19.55 -7.09
N VAL A 91 -2.73 20.18 -8.06
CA VAL A 91 -2.02 21.46 -7.89
C VAL A 91 -2.35 22.37 -9.06
N CYS A 92 -3.00 23.50 -8.78
CA CYS A 92 -3.33 24.49 -9.79
C CYS A 92 -2.06 25.07 -10.43
N GLN A 93 -2.00 25.07 -11.76
CA GLN A 93 -0.87 25.57 -12.56
C GLN A 93 -0.71 27.11 -12.52
N HIS A 94 -1.62 27.83 -11.87
CA HIS A 94 -1.48 29.28 -11.68
C HIS A 94 -0.53 29.61 -10.52
N ARG A 95 -0.90 29.23 -9.29
CA ARG A 95 -0.19 29.58 -8.05
C ARG A 95 -0.23 28.45 -7.02
N ALA A 96 -0.17 27.21 -7.51
CA ALA A 96 -0.03 25.98 -6.71
C ALA A 96 -1.12 25.69 -5.65
N MET A 97 -2.28 26.36 -5.73
CA MET A 97 -3.40 26.04 -4.84
C MET A 97 -3.92 24.63 -5.11
N LEU A 98 -4.20 23.87 -4.04
CA LEU A 98 -4.92 22.59 -4.15
C LEU A 98 -6.29 22.78 -4.79
N LEU A 99 -6.68 21.88 -5.69
CA LEU A 99 -7.95 22.04 -6.41
C LEU A 99 -9.14 21.51 -5.62
N VAL A 100 -8.95 20.38 -4.95
CA VAL A 100 -9.99 19.67 -4.21
C VAL A 100 -9.39 18.86 -3.06
N GLU A 101 -10.22 18.45 -2.11
CA GLU A 101 -9.84 17.60 -0.97
C GLU A 101 -10.89 16.50 -0.79
N GLY A 102 -10.47 15.36 -0.24
CA GLY A 102 -11.33 14.22 0.05
C GLY A 102 -11.78 13.50 -1.22
N SER A 103 -13.05 13.08 -1.24
CA SER A 103 -13.67 12.39 -2.37
C SER A 103 -15.00 12.99 -2.76
N GLY A 104 -15.48 12.69 -3.96
CA GLY A 104 -16.80 13.10 -4.43
C GLY A 104 -16.96 13.00 -5.94
N ASN A 105 -17.98 13.67 -6.49
CA ASN A 105 -18.23 13.73 -7.93
C ASN A 105 -18.14 15.18 -8.44
N ARG A 106 -17.45 15.40 -9.57
CA ARG A 106 -17.32 16.71 -10.23
C ARG A 106 -17.41 16.57 -11.74
N ARG A 107 -17.99 17.57 -12.40
CA ARG A 107 -17.97 17.68 -13.88
C ARG A 107 -16.70 18.34 -14.43
N ARG A 108 -16.00 19.10 -13.57
CA ARG A 108 -14.79 19.89 -13.80
C ARG A 108 -14.21 20.33 -12.45
N PHE A 109 -12.92 20.65 -12.39
CA PHE A 109 -12.24 21.09 -11.19
C PHE A 109 -11.98 22.60 -11.25
N GLN A 110 -12.64 23.36 -10.38
CA GLN A 110 -12.45 24.81 -10.27
C GLN A 110 -11.53 25.11 -9.10
N CYS A 111 -10.37 25.71 -9.39
CA CYS A 111 -9.43 26.16 -8.38
C CYS A 111 -10.11 27.19 -7.45
N PRO A 112 -10.12 26.96 -6.12
CA PRO A 112 -10.80 27.83 -5.17
C PRO A 112 -10.16 29.22 -5.04
N TYR A 113 -8.90 29.38 -5.46
CA TYR A 113 -8.20 30.66 -5.31
C TYR A 113 -8.62 31.70 -6.36
N HIS A 114 -8.52 31.37 -7.65
CA HIS A 114 -8.76 32.32 -8.75
C HIS A 114 -9.68 31.77 -9.85
N SER A 115 -10.43 30.69 -9.57
CA SER A 115 -11.42 30.12 -10.50
C SER A 115 -10.85 29.65 -11.84
N TRP A 116 -9.58 29.25 -11.90
CA TRP A 116 -9.07 28.46 -13.03
C TRP A 116 -9.79 27.12 -13.05
N VAL A 117 -10.29 26.72 -14.22
CA VAL A 117 -11.15 25.54 -14.37
C VAL A 117 -10.47 24.51 -15.26
N TYR A 118 -10.33 23.30 -14.74
CA TYR A 118 -9.73 22.16 -15.44
C TYR A 118 -10.80 21.10 -15.75
N GLY A 119 -10.66 20.43 -16.89
CA GLY A 119 -11.43 19.23 -17.23
C GLY A 119 -11.04 18.02 -16.37
N LEU A 120 -11.78 16.91 -16.54
CA LEU A 120 -11.43 15.63 -15.88
C LEU A 120 -10.17 14.98 -16.45
N ASP A 121 -9.74 15.44 -17.62
CA ASP A 121 -8.48 15.09 -18.27
C ASP A 121 -7.32 16.00 -17.84
N GLY A 122 -7.58 16.99 -16.97
CA GLY A 122 -6.61 17.97 -16.52
C GLY A 122 -6.40 19.17 -17.46
N GLN A 123 -7.05 19.23 -18.63
CA GLN A 123 -6.87 20.36 -19.56
C GLN A 123 -7.48 21.64 -18.99
N LEU A 124 -6.76 22.77 -19.04
CA LEU A 124 -7.31 24.06 -18.66
C LEU A 124 -8.42 24.48 -19.64
N GLN A 125 -9.63 24.70 -19.11
CA GLN A 125 -10.81 25.10 -19.87
C GLN A 125 -11.06 26.62 -19.81
N SER A 126 -10.79 27.23 -18.64
CA SER A 126 -11.00 28.65 -18.40
C SER A 126 -10.01 29.19 -17.36
N ALA A 127 -9.43 30.35 -17.65
CA ALA A 127 -8.68 31.19 -16.72
C ALA A 127 -9.26 32.62 -16.78
N PRO A 128 -9.98 33.08 -15.74
CA PRO A 128 -10.56 34.42 -15.72
C PRO A 128 -9.54 35.51 -16.07
N GLN A 129 -9.94 36.48 -16.88
CA GLN A 129 -9.11 37.60 -17.39
C GLN A 129 -7.93 37.21 -18.31
N LEU A 130 -7.62 35.92 -18.44
CA LEU A 130 -6.59 35.43 -19.36
C LEU A 130 -7.17 34.77 -20.62
N ASN A 131 -8.45 34.37 -20.60
CA ASN A 131 -9.11 33.70 -21.72
C ASN A 131 -9.01 34.48 -23.06
N ASP A 132 -9.07 35.81 -23.00
CA ASP A 132 -9.00 36.69 -24.18
C ASP A 132 -7.63 37.37 -24.33
N SER A 133 -6.64 36.98 -23.50
CA SER A 133 -5.30 37.57 -23.55
C SER A 133 -4.53 37.04 -24.75
N PRO A 134 -3.94 37.91 -25.60
CA PRO A 134 -3.15 37.47 -26.75
C PRO A 134 -1.85 36.76 -26.37
N CYS A 135 -1.40 36.90 -25.10
CA CYS A 135 -0.17 36.32 -24.60
C CYS A 135 -0.40 35.03 -23.77
N PHE A 136 -1.62 34.52 -23.72
CA PHE A 136 -1.96 33.33 -22.94
C PHE A 136 -2.75 32.34 -23.79
N ASN A 137 -2.20 31.14 -23.95
CA ASN A 137 -2.90 30.06 -24.61
C ASN A 137 -3.23 28.97 -23.59
N LYS A 138 -4.51 28.84 -23.27
CA LYS A 138 -4.98 27.81 -22.32
C LYS A 138 -4.71 26.37 -22.78
N ALA A 139 -4.51 26.14 -24.09
CA ALA A 139 -4.16 24.82 -24.60
C ALA A 139 -2.80 24.35 -24.09
N ASP A 140 -1.90 25.28 -23.76
CA ASP A 140 -0.54 25.00 -23.28
C ASP A 140 -0.50 24.70 -21.77
N VAL A 141 -1.63 24.82 -21.07
CA VAL A 141 -1.74 24.58 -19.63
C VAL A 141 -2.58 23.35 -19.36
N LYS A 142 -1.96 22.34 -18.74
CA LYS A 142 -2.61 21.12 -18.28
C LYS A 142 -2.11 20.76 -16.90
N LEU A 143 -2.97 20.14 -16.07
CA LEU A 143 -2.49 19.47 -14.87
C LEU A 143 -1.55 18.33 -15.28
N PRO A 144 -0.35 18.23 -14.69
CA PRO A 144 0.51 17.06 -14.87
C PRO A 144 -0.28 15.78 -14.58
N GLN A 145 -0.19 14.82 -15.50
CA GLN A 145 -0.78 13.50 -15.32
C GLN A 145 0.33 12.55 -14.87
N VAL A 146 0.09 11.84 -13.77
CA VAL A 146 1.01 10.81 -13.26
C VAL A 146 0.71 9.52 -13.99
N ARG A 147 1.76 8.81 -14.43
CA ARG A 147 1.61 7.51 -15.07
C ARG A 147 0.93 6.55 -14.09
N SER A 148 -0.11 5.87 -14.57
CA SER A 148 -0.94 4.99 -13.75
C SER A 148 -1.37 3.75 -14.53
N GLU A 149 -1.46 2.63 -13.83
CA GLU A 149 -1.92 1.33 -14.34
C GLU A 149 -2.88 0.70 -13.32
N ILE A 150 -3.86 -0.09 -13.79
CA ILE A 150 -4.80 -0.80 -12.92
C ILE A 150 -4.39 -2.27 -12.87
N TRP A 151 -4.21 -2.81 -11.68
CA TRP A 151 -3.95 -4.23 -11.44
C TRP A 151 -4.93 -4.76 -10.39
N GLU A 152 -5.73 -5.77 -10.74
CA GLU A 152 -6.73 -6.37 -9.82
C GLU A 152 -7.68 -5.33 -9.17
N GLY A 153 -8.00 -4.27 -9.91
CA GLY A 153 -8.81 -3.14 -9.43
C GLY A 153 -8.07 -2.12 -8.54
N PHE A 154 -6.80 -2.35 -8.21
CA PHE A 154 -5.94 -1.38 -7.55
C PHE A 154 -5.34 -0.39 -8.54
N ILE A 155 -5.35 0.89 -8.19
CA ILE A 155 -4.73 1.96 -8.96
C ILE A 155 -3.28 2.09 -8.49
N PHE A 156 -2.35 1.76 -9.36
CA PHE A 156 -0.91 1.97 -9.14
C PHE A 156 -0.44 3.18 -9.93
N VAL A 157 0.53 3.89 -9.37
CA VAL A 157 1.16 5.04 -10.02
C VAL A 157 2.68 4.93 -9.92
N THR A 158 3.37 5.65 -10.79
CA THR A 158 4.81 5.85 -10.70
C THR A 158 5.16 7.26 -11.16
N PHE A 159 6.19 7.84 -10.56
CA PHE A 159 6.80 9.10 -11.00
C PHE A 159 7.94 8.87 -12.01
N ASP A 160 8.32 7.61 -12.25
CA ASP A 160 9.36 7.23 -13.19
C ASP A 160 8.75 6.81 -14.53
N ASP A 161 8.94 7.65 -15.55
CA ASP A 161 8.50 7.34 -16.91
C ASP A 161 9.33 6.24 -17.59
N THR A 162 10.44 5.80 -16.98
CA THR A 162 11.38 4.83 -17.56
C THR A 162 11.19 3.40 -17.05
N ILE A 163 10.48 3.19 -15.94
CA ILE A 163 10.22 1.85 -15.40
C ILE A 163 9.31 1.03 -16.33
N GLY A 164 9.50 -0.28 -16.39
CA GLY A 164 8.64 -1.18 -17.16
C GLY A 164 7.15 -1.15 -16.73
N PRO A 165 6.25 -1.76 -17.51
CA PRO A 165 4.83 -1.84 -17.16
C PRO A 165 4.62 -2.67 -15.90
N LEU A 166 3.56 -2.37 -15.15
CA LEU A 166 3.21 -3.04 -13.90
C LEU A 166 2.88 -4.52 -14.15
N THR A 167 2.29 -4.85 -15.30
CA THR A 167 1.95 -6.24 -15.67
C THR A 167 3.18 -7.15 -15.68
N ASP A 168 4.33 -6.67 -16.18
CA ASP A 168 5.57 -7.45 -16.19
C ASP A 168 6.08 -7.69 -14.75
N ARG A 169 5.86 -6.69 -13.88
CA ARG A 169 6.22 -6.76 -12.46
C ARG A 169 5.37 -7.79 -11.71
N LEU A 170 4.06 -7.82 -11.95
CA LEU A 170 3.10 -8.58 -11.14
C LEU A 170 2.51 -9.82 -11.82
N SER A 171 3.04 -10.25 -12.97
CA SER A 171 2.54 -11.40 -13.72
C SER A 171 2.46 -12.69 -12.91
N GLY A 172 3.55 -13.08 -12.23
CA GLY A 172 3.57 -14.29 -11.39
C GLY A 172 2.58 -14.24 -10.21
N LEU A 173 2.42 -13.06 -9.60
CA LEU A 173 1.43 -12.87 -8.55
C LEU A 173 -0.01 -12.94 -9.09
N SER A 174 -0.25 -12.40 -10.29
CA SER A 174 -1.56 -12.43 -10.94
C SER A 174 -1.98 -13.86 -11.27
N GLU A 175 -1.05 -14.67 -11.76
CA GLU A 175 -1.27 -16.11 -12.00
C GLU A 175 -1.67 -16.82 -10.70
N TYR A 176 -0.93 -16.57 -9.62
CA TYR A 176 -1.22 -17.16 -8.32
C TYR A 176 -2.61 -16.74 -7.77
N LEU A 177 -2.96 -15.46 -7.88
CA LEU A 177 -4.20 -14.90 -7.33
C LEU A 177 -5.44 -15.08 -8.23
N THR A 178 -5.31 -15.71 -9.40
CA THR A 178 -6.37 -15.78 -10.43
C THR A 178 -7.72 -16.26 -9.87
N ASN A 179 -7.73 -17.26 -9.00
CA ASN A 179 -8.98 -17.83 -8.47
C ASN A 179 -9.67 -16.97 -7.39
N TRP A 180 -9.00 -15.94 -6.86
CA TRP A 180 -9.62 -14.99 -5.94
C TRP A 180 -10.42 -13.91 -6.66
N ASP A 181 -10.22 -13.73 -7.98
CA ASP A 181 -10.96 -12.79 -8.84
C ASP A 181 -11.07 -11.38 -8.20
N ILE A 182 -9.93 -10.83 -7.77
CA ILE A 182 -9.85 -9.66 -6.90
C ILE A 182 -10.45 -8.41 -7.56
N ALA A 183 -10.30 -8.28 -8.88
CA ALA A 183 -10.93 -7.21 -9.66
C ALA A 183 -12.48 -7.19 -9.52
N SER A 184 -13.12 -8.35 -9.36
CA SER A 184 -14.58 -8.45 -9.19
C SER A 184 -15.06 -8.06 -7.79
N LEU A 185 -14.18 -8.08 -6.79
CA LEU A 185 -14.55 -7.86 -5.40
C LEU A 185 -14.86 -6.39 -5.11
N ARG A 186 -15.72 -6.17 -4.12
CA ARG A 186 -16.18 -4.86 -3.65
C ARG A 186 -16.02 -4.76 -2.15
N SER A 187 -15.68 -3.57 -1.66
CA SER A 187 -15.59 -3.31 -0.23
C SER A 187 -16.96 -3.05 0.38
N ALA A 188 -17.14 -3.47 1.64
CA ALA A 188 -18.34 -3.16 2.42
C ALA A 188 -18.44 -1.67 2.78
N ALA A 189 -17.29 -1.01 2.90
CA ALA A 189 -17.17 0.42 3.18
C ALA A 189 -16.01 1.02 2.37
N PRO A 190 -16.05 2.32 2.06
CA PRO A 190 -14.92 3.02 1.46
C PRO A 190 -13.67 2.90 2.34
N GLN A 191 -12.50 2.87 1.72
CA GLN A 191 -11.22 2.92 2.42
C GLN A 191 -11.11 4.22 3.25
N GLN A 192 -10.63 4.11 4.49
CA GLN A 192 -10.38 5.25 5.37
C GLN A 192 -8.96 5.17 5.92
N PHE A 193 -8.16 6.20 5.64
CA PHE A 193 -6.82 6.35 6.17
C PHE A 193 -6.84 7.00 7.55
N SER A 194 -6.01 6.47 8.44
CA SER A 194 -5.64 7.09 9.71
C SER A 194 -4.18 7.53 9.66
N ASP A 195 -3.87 8.66 10.29
CA ASP A 195 -2.50 9.14 10.45
C ASP A 195 -1.83 8.46 11.66
N TYR A 196 -0.58 8.06 11.49
CA TYR A 196 0.23 7.39 12.50
C TYR A 196 1.56 8.11 12.71
N ALA A 197 2.03 8.09 13.97
CA ALA A 197 3.27 8.73 14.40
C ALA A 197 4.48 7.80 14.36
N PHE A 198 4.55 6.97 13.33
CA PHE A 198 5.67 6.07 13.07
C PHE A 198 5.96 5.88 11.57
N ASN A 199 7.17 5.44 11.26
CA ASN A 199 7.67 5.23 9.92
C ASN A 199 6.93 4.10 9.20
N TRP A 200 6.61 4.32 7.92
CA TRP A 200 5.86 3.36 7.09
C TRP A 200 6.48 1.96 7.02
N LYS A 201 7.81 1.82 7.15
CA LYS A 201 8.48 0.51 7.10
C LYS A 201 8.20 -0.37 8.30
N LEU A 202 7.64 0.19 9.39
CA LEU A 202 7.28 -0.58 10.57
C LEU A 202 6.02 -1.42 10.36
N PHE A 203 5.21 -1.15 9.33
CA PHE A 203 4.08 -2.00 8.94
C PHE A 203 4.50 -3.36 8.38
N GLY A 204 5.79 -3.59 8.09
CA GLY A 204 6.29 -4.82 7.47
C GLY A 204 5.71 -6.07 8.14
N ASP A 205 4.95 -6.84 7.37
CA ASP A 205 4.21 -8.00 7.87
C ASP A 205 5.15 -9.18 8.12
N GLU A 206 5.06 -9.78 9.30
CA GLU A 206 5.78 -10.99 9.73
C GLU A 206 4.99 -11.70 10.83
N CYS A 207 5.25 -13.00 11.05
CA CYS A 207 4.47 -13.79 12.02
C CYS A 207 5.30 -14.47 13.13
N TYR A 208 6.48 -13.93 13.43
CA TYR A 208 7.19 -14.16 14.68
C TYR A 208 6.44 -13.54 15.86
N HIS A 209 6.04 -12.26 15.79
CA HIS A 209 5.32 -11.64 16.92
C HIS A 209 3.94 -12.26 17.17
N CYS A 210 3.30 -12.85 16.15
CA CYS A 210 1.99 -13.53 16.26
C CYS A 210 1.89 -14.41 17.51
N GLN A 211 2.88 -15.26 17.77
CA GLN A 211 2.86 -16.24 18.85
C GLN A 211 3.06 -15.63 20.25
N PHE A 212 3.59 -14.41 20.32
CA PHE A 212 3.95 -13.76 21.59
C PHE A 212 3.03 -12.58 21.89
N LEU A 213 2.99 -11.61 20.98
CA LEU A 213 2.16 -10.41 21.09
C LEU A 213 0.67 -10.79 21.07
N HIS A 214 0.26 -11.61 20.10
CA HIS A 214 -1.13 -12.00 19.90
C HIS A 214 -1.49 -13.35 20.53
N SER A 215 -0.76 -13.77 21.57
CA SER A 215 -0.96 -15.07 22.23
C SER A 215 -2.35 -15.26 22.83
N GLN A 216 -3.04 -14.17 23.20
CA GLN A 216 -4.40 -14.19 23.77
C GLN A 216 -5.48 -13.71 22.80
N SER A 217 -5.11 -13.17 21.63
CA SER A 217 -6.02 -12.56 20.66
C SER A 217 -6.08 -13.39 19.36
N TRP A 218 -5.06 -13.31 18.51
CA TRP A 218 -5.02 -13.96 17.19
C TRP A 218 -4.74 -15.47 17.27
N VAL A 219 -3.82 -15.91 18.13
CA VAL A 219 -3.43 -17.34 18.21
C VAL A 219 -4.60 -18.26 18.55
N PRO A 220 -5.51 -17.92 19.48
CA PRO A 220 -6.73 -18.69 19.71
C PRO A 220 -7.67 -18.77 18.49
N MET A 221 -7.66 -17.78 17.61
CA MET A 221 -8.48 -17.73 16.41
C MET A 221 -7.91 -18.59 15.27
N TYR A 222 -6.58 -18.63 15.12
CA TYR A 222 -5.91 -19.36 14.06
C TYR A 222 -4.63 -20.06 14.56
N PRO A 223 -4.79 -21.21 15.26
CA PRO A 223 -3.64 -21.95 15.78
C PRO A 223 -2.72 -22.39 14.64
N THR A 224 -1.48 -21.92 14.65
CA THR A 224 -0.48 -22.18 13.61
C THR A 224 0.81 -22.69 14.23
N SER A 225 1.39 -23.76 13.64
CA SER A 225 2.75 -24.21 13.93
C SER A 225 3.73 -23.78 12.84
N ALA A 226 5.04 -23.90 13.11
CA ALA A 226 6.07 -23.53 12.13
C ALA A 226 5.97 -24.32 10.81
N GLU A 227 5.52 -25.58 10.86
CA GLU A 227 5.33 -26.41 9.66
C GLU A 227 4.14 -25.96 8.79
N GLN A 228 3.25 -25.14 9.35
CA GLN A 228 2.07 -24.60 8.69
C GLN A 228 2.32 -23.22 8.05
N ILE A 229 3.57 -22.74 8.09
CA ILE A 229 3.95 -21.47 7.45
C ILE A 229 4.87 -21.76 6.27
N ASN A 230 4.46 -21.34 5.07
CA ASN A 230 5.27 -21.44 3.86
C ASN A 230 5.84 -20.07 3.47
N PHE A 231 7.09 -19.79 3.85
CA PHE A 231 7.83 -18.60 3.43
C PHE A 231 8.36 -18.68 1.99
N ARG A 232 8.24 -19.84 1.33
CA ARG A 232 8.67 -20.06 -0.06
C ARG A 232 7.46 -20.22 -0.98
N ALA A 233 6.44 -19.41 -0.74
CA ALA A 233 5.25 -19.38 -1.59
C ALA A 233 5.63 -19.07 -3.04
N SER A 234 4.95 -19.73 -3.98
CA SER A 234 5.30 -19.66 -5.42
C SER A 234 5.17 -18.26 -6.03
N PHE A 235 4.42 -17.35 -5.40
CA PHE A 235 4.27 -15.97 -5.84
C PHE A 235 5.45 -15.06 -5.44
N ASN A 236 6.36 -15.52 -4.57
CA ASN A 236 7.45 -14.68 -4.09
C ASN A 236 8.44 -14.34 -5.21
N ASP A 237 8.65 -13.04 -5.42
CA ASP A 237 9.65 -12.46 -6.29
C ASP A 237 10.21 -11.21 -5.59
N ALA A 238 11.16 -11.43 -4.68
CA ALA A 238 11.76 -10.38 -3.86
C ALA A 238 12.53 -9.35 -4.70
N ASP A 239 12.95 -9.70 -5.92
CA ASP A 239 13.57 -8.79 -6.88
C ASP A 239 12.58 -7.76 -7.41
N LYS A 240 11.33 -8.17 -7.56
CA LYS A 240 10.21 -7.30 -7.92
C LYS A 240 9.44 -6.75 -6.72
N GLY A 241 9.90 -7.00 -5.50
CA GLY A 241 9.25 -6.54 -4.28
C GLY A 241 7.89 -7.20 -4.03
N VAL A 242 7.70 -8.45 -4.50
CA VAL A 242 6.56 -9.30 -4.15
C VAL A 242 7.04 -10.30 -3.09
N ILE A 243 6.64 -10.09 -1.85
CA ILE A 243 7.22 -10.76 -0.67
C ILE A 243 6.09 -11.20 0.26
N GLY A 244 6.11 -12.44 0.72
CA GLY A 244 5.04 -12.94 1.56
C GLY A 244 5.20 -14.39 1.98
N TYR A 245 4.14 -14.94 2.55
CA TYR A 245 4.06 -16.31 3.05
C TYR A 245 2.62 -16.83 2.97
N GLU A 246 2.46 -18.14 3.05
CA GLU A 246 1.15 -18.77 3.25
C GLU A 246 1.04 -19.31 4.67
N LEU A 247 -0.14 -19.16 5.28
CA LEU A 247 -0.56 -19.92 6.44
C LEU A 247 -1.45 -21.08 5.98
N ILE A 248 -1.10 -22.31 6.34
CA ILE A 248 -1.73 -23.54 5.83
C ILE A 248 -2.45 -24.26 6.97
N SER A 249 -3.76 -24.43 6.81
CA SER A 249 -4.60 -25.20 7.74
C SER A 249 -4.87 -26.61 7.20
N VAL A 250 -5.16 -27.52 8.12
CA VAL A 250 -5.71 -28.84 7.78
C VAL A 250 -7.22 -28.81 7.52
N GLU A 251 -7.91 -27.74 7.94
CA GLU A 251 -9.34 -27.54 7.73
C GLU A 251 -9.59 -26.49 6.64
N GLU A 252 -10.47 -26.80 5.68
CA GLU A 252 -10.99 -25.78 4.77
C GLU A 252 -11.76 -24.71 5.53
N GLY A 253 -11.52 -23.45 5.18
CA GLY A 253 -12.20 -22.30 5.76
C GLY A 253 -11.73 -21.93 7.16
N ALA A 254 -10.57 -22.40 7.61
CA ALA A 254 -9.93 -21.83 8.79
C ALA A 254 -9.64 -20.34 8.53
N SER A 255 -9.94 -19.48 9.51
CA SER A 255 -9.75 -18.03 9.40
C SER A 255 -9.56 -17.42 10.78
N PRO A 256 -8.74 -16.35 10.94
CA PRO A 256 -8.55 -15.65 12.20
C PRO A 256 -9.79 -14.84 12.58
N THR A 257 -10.82 -15.54 13.04
CA THR A 257 -12.03 -15.01 13.68
C THR A 257 -12.23 -15.75 15.00
N LYS A 258 -13.04 -15.23 15.93
CA LYS A 258 -13.31 -15.93 17.19
C LYS A 258 -14.05 -17.27 17.01
N THR A 259 -14.60 -17.53 15.83
CA THR A 259 -15.17 -18.83 15.47
C THR A 259 -14.14 -19.83 14.96
N GLY A 260 -12.90 -19.38 14.68
CA GLY A 260 -11.84 -20.14 14.05
C GLY A 260 -12.08 -20.44 12.56
N ARG A 261 -13.15 -19.90 11.98
CA ARG A 261 -13.60 -20.18 10.62
C ARG A 261 -14.00 -18.92 9.86
N VAL A 262 -14.10 -19.06 8.55
CA VAL A 262 -14.67 -18.03 7.68
C VAL A 262 -16.09 -17.70 8.13
N MET A 263 -16.45 -16.43 8.00
CA MET A 263 -17.77 -15.92 8.38
C MET A 263 -18.66 -15.68 7.17
N GLN A 264 -18.10 -15.75 5.96
CA GLN A 264 -18.83 -15.62 4.71
C GLN A 264 -18.69 -16.88 3.86
N PRO A 265 -19.55 -17.08 2.83
CA PRO A 265 -19.38 -18.17 1.89
C PRO A 265 -18.03 -18.12 1.19
N PHE A 266 -17.50 -19.28 0.82
CA PHE A 266 -16.27 -19.36 0.06
C PHE A 266 -16.37 -18.61 -1.28
N LEU A 267 -15.26 -18.00 -1.68
CA LEU A 267 -15.11 -17.46 -3.02
C LEU A 267 -15.27 -18.59 -4.05
N PRO A 268 -16.02 -18.34 -5.14
CA PRO A 268 -16.59 -19.40 -5.97
C PRO A 268 -15.55 -20.23 -6.72
N ASN A 269 -14.41 -19.63 -7.08
CA ASN A 269 -13.43 -20.23 -7.97
C ASN A 269 -12.26 -20.92 -7.24
N LEU A 270 -12.24 -20.89 -5.89
CA LEU A 270 -11.14 -21.46 -5.12
C LEU A 270 -11.18 -22.99 -5.10
N THR A 271 -10.01 -23.60 -5.28
CA THR A 271 -9.80 -25.04 -5.07
C THR A 271 -9.86 -25.41 -3.59
N SER A 272 -10.03 -26.69 -3.26
CA SER A 272 -9.95 -27.18 -1.87
C SER A 272 -8.63 -26.79 -1.19
N GLU A 273 -7.50 -26.88 -1.91
CA GLU A 273 -6.21 -26.47 -1.36
C GLU A 273 -6.19 -24.97 -1.02
N GLN A 274 -6.69 -24.11 -1.91
CA GLN A 274 -6.76 -22.67 -1.67
C GLN A 274 -7.71 -22.31 -0.51
N ARG A 275 -8.77 -23.10 -0.29
CA ARG A 275 -9.69 -22.92 0.85
C ARG A 275 -9.06 -23.26 2.19
N SER A 276 -7.94 -23.96 2.21
CA SER A 276 -7.18 -24.30 3.42
C SER A 276 -5.99 -23.37 3.66
N LYS A 277 -5.88 -22.25 2.94
CA LYS A 277 -4.74 -21.35 3.05
C LYS A 277 -5.14 -19.88 3.18
N LEU A 278 -4.28 -19.11 3.84
CA LEU A 278 -4.27 -17.65 3.82
C LEU A 278 -2.95 -17.21 3.19
N ALA A 279 -3.00 -16.45 2.09
CA ALA A 279 -1.79 -15.92 1.46
C ALA A 279 -1.61 -14.45 1.84
N TYR A 280 -0.52 -14.15 2.56
CA TYR A 280 -0.11 -12.81 2.94
C TYR A 280 0.95 -12.36 1.94
N VAL A 281 0.65 -11.31 1.16
CA VAL A 281 1.50 -10.84 0.07
C VAL A 281 1.71 -9.34 0.15
N THR A 282 2.91 -8.92 0.48
CA THR A 282 3.35 -7.54 0.33
C THR A 282 3.77 -7.30 -1.11
N VAL A 283 3.10 -6.35 -1.77
CA VAL A 283 3.54 -5.68 -2.98
C VAL A 283 4.20 -4.36 -2.56
N ALA A 284 5.52 -4.38 -2.46
CA ALA A 284 6.30 -3.25 -2.00
C ALA A 284 6.11 -2.02 -2.93
N PRO A 285 6.13 -0.79 -2.41
CA PRO A 285 6.43 -0.47 -1.02
C PRO A 285 5.22 -0.53 -0.07
N ASN A 286 3.98 -0.67 -0.55
CA ASN A 286 2.87 -0.08 0.19
C ASN A 286 1.52 -0.81 0.23
N LEU A 287 1.45 -2.04 -0.26
CA LEU A 287 0.22 -2.81 -0.28
C LEU A 287 0.47 -4.21 0.28
N LEU A 288 -0.27 -4.60 1.32
CA LEU A 288 -0.38 -5.99 1.77
C LEU A 288 -1.74 -6.54 1.33
N ILE A 289 -1.74 -7.67 0.64
CA ILE A 289 -2.94 -8.43 0.27
C ILE A 289 -2.99 -9.69 1.13
N ILE A 290 -4.12 -9.93 1.77
CA ILE A 290 -4.40 -11.17 2.49
C ILE A 290 -5.52 -11.88 1.73
N ALA A 291 -5.14 -12.85 0.91
CA ALA A 291 -6.07 -13.65 0.12
C ALA A 291 -6.60 -14.81 0.98
N MET A 292 -7.91 -14.80 1.25
CA MET A 292 -8.58 -15.72 2.18
C MET A 292 -9.67 -16.53 1.47
N PRO A 293 -10.21 -17.60 2.09
CA PRO A 293 -11.18 -18.46 1.43
C PRO A 293 -12.53 -17.79 1.12
N ASP A 294 -12.94 -16.77 1.87
CA ASP A 294 -14.26 -16.12 1.77
C ASP A 294 -14.21 -14.64 1.33
N LYS A 295 -13.00 -14.06 1.25
CA LYS A 295 -12.76 -12.64 1.00
C LYS A 295 -11.30 -12.36 0.68
N VAL A 296 -11.01 -11.11 0.34
CA VAL A 296 -9.65 -10.58 0.35
C VAL A 296 -9.59 -9.36 1.25
N LYS A 297 -8.66 -9.36 2.21
CA LYS A 297 -8.32 -8.15 2.97
C LYS A 297 -7.13 -7.49 2.29
N TYR A 298 -7.03 -6.18 2.40
CA TYR A 298 -5.79 -5.50 2.08
C TYR A 298 -5.50 -4.39 3.08
N PHE A 299 -4.23 -4.27 3.41
CA PHE A 299 -3.70 -3.14 4.17
C PHE A 299 -2.91 -2.25 3.21
N HIS A 300 -3.11 -0.95 3.35
CA HIS A 300 -2.57 0.04 2.46
C HIS A 300 -1.96 1.13 3.32
N TRP A 301 -0.68 1.43 3.09
CA TRP A 301 -0.01 2.51 3.79
C TRP A 301 0.62 3.50 2.83
N LEU A 302 0.91 4.70 3.33
CA LEU A 302 1.61 5.75 2.60
C LEU A 302 2.66 6.38 3.53
N PRO A 303 3.77 6.89 2.97
CA PRO A 303 4.76 7.57 3.77
C PRO A 303 4.18 8.93 4.16
N GLY A 304 4.42 9.34 5.40
CA GLY A 304 4.09 10.69 5.83
C GLY A 304 5.06 11.71 5.25
N THR A 305 4.93 12.96 5.70
CA THR A 305 5.83 14.06 5.34
C THR A 305 7.11 14.09 6.17
N SER A 306 7.28 13.15 7.10
CA SER A 306 8.44 13.05 7.99
C SER A 306 8.88 11.60 8.20
N ALA A 307 10.11 11.43 8.66
CA ALA A 307 10.72 10.12 8.92
C ALA A 307 9.94 9.25 9.92
N ALA A 308 9.07 9.84 10.74
CA ALA A 308 8.30 9.12 11.75
C ALA A 308 6.79 9.39 11.62
N THR A 309 6.29 9.60 10.40
CA THR A 309 4.85 9.66 10.13
C THR A 309 4.49 8.77 8.96
N SER A 310 3.26 8.25 8.99
CA SER A 310 2.69 7.44 7.92
C SER A 310 1.17 7.50 7.97
N GLN A 311 0.53 7.03 6.90
CA GLN A 311 -0.91 6.79 6.88
C GLN A 311 -1.16 5.31 6.67
N PHE A 312 -2.23 4.78 7.25
CA PHE A 312 -2.61 3.38 7.08
C PHE A 312 -4.12 3.20 7.03
N ALA A 313 -4.55 2.24 6.22
CA ALA A 313 -5.93 1.82 6.08
C ALA A 313 -6.01 0.31 5.91
N ALA A 314 -7.08 -0.29 6.46
CA ALA A 314 -7.43 -1.69 6.25
C ALA A 314 -8.80 -1.79 5.57
N THR A 315 -8.97 -2.75 4.67
CA THR A 315 -10.22 -2.91 3.92
C THR A 315 -10.48 -4.39 3.63
N TRP A 316 -11.75 -4.78 3.61
CA TRP A 316 -12.25 -6.13 3.36
C TRP A 316 -13.08 -6.12 2.08
N MET A 317 -12.82 -7.06 1.18
CA MET A 317 -13.44 -7.14 -0.12
C MET A 317 -14.13 -8.48 -0.31
N TYR A 318 -15.37 -8.43 -0.79
CA TYR A 318 -16.23 -9.59 -0.97
C TYR A 318 -16.88 -9.55 -2.36
N PRO A 319 -17.37 -10.69 -2.89
CA PRO A 319 -18.25 -10.70 -4.04
C PRO A 319 -19.54 -9.92 -3.77
N GLU A 320 -20.13 -9.30 -4.80
CA GLU A 320 -21.42 -8.60 -4.66
C GLU A 320 -22.53 -9.52 -4.16
N SER A 321 -22.49 -10.81 -4.51
CA SER A 321 -23.42 -11.82 -3.99
C SER A 321 -23.32 -12.01 -2.47
N THR A 322 -22.13 -11.85 -1.90
CA THR A 322 -21.89 -11.94 -0.47
C THR A 322 -22.33 -10.66 0.23
N LEU A 323 -22.04 -9.49 -0.36
CA LEU A 323 -22.50 -8.19 0.15
C LEU A 323 -24.04 -8.10 0.23
N ALA A 324 -24.74 -8.81 -0.66
CA ALA A 324 -26.20 -8.86 -0.71
C ALA A 324 -26.84 -9.82 0.30
N LEU A 325 -26.07 -10.57 1.10
CA LEU A 325 -26.62 -11.50 2.09
C LEU A 325 -27.30 -10.75 3.24
N PRO A 326 -28.47 -11.22 3.74
CA PRO A 326 -29.21 -10.54 4.81
C PRO A 326 -28.43 -10.35 6.11
N ASN A 327 -27.51 -11.26 6.43
CA ASN A 327 -26.67 -11.27 7.63
C ASN A 327 -25.26 -10.70 7.41
N PHE A 328 -24.91 -10.29 6.17
CA PHE A 328 -23.57 -9.85 5.82
C PHE A 328 -23.04 -8.77 6.77
N GLU A 329 -23.82 -7.71 7.00
CA GLU A 329 -23.36 -6.56 7.79
C GLU A 329 -23.05 -6.94 9.26
N VAL A 330 -23.80 -7.90 9.82
CA VAL A 330 -23.59 -8.39 11.19
C VAL A 330 -22.28 -9.17 11.28
N GLU A 331 -22.06 -10.09 10.34
CA GLU A 331 -20.87 -10.94 10.30
C GLU A 331 -19.61 -10.14 9.97
N TRP A 332 -19.68 -9.22 9.01
CA TRP A 332 -18.59 -8.32 8.67
C TRP A 332 -18.18 -7.45 9.86
N LYS A 333 -19.13 -6.87 10.60
CA LYS A 333 -18.83 -6.08 11.81
C LYS A 333 -18.20 -6.93 12.92
N GLN A 334 -18.68 -8.16 13.11
CA GLN A 334 -18.07 -9.07 14.06
C GLN A 334 -16.62 -9.41 13.69
N GLU A 335 -16.35 -9.65 12.41
CA GLU A 335 -14.99 -9.90 11.94
C GLU A 335 -14.06 -8.68 12.13
N VAL A 336 -14.56 -7.47 11.84
CA VAL A 336 -13.80 -6.23 12.09
C VAL A 336 -13.49 -6.09 13.58
N GLU A 337 -14.45 -6.37 14.46
CA GLU A 337 -14.27 -6.33 15.92
C GLU A 337 -13.28 -7.40 16.41
N ASP A 338 -13.32 -8.62 15.84
CA ASP A 338 -12.39 -9.68 16.19
C ASP A 338 -10.94 -9.29 15.87
N LEU A 339 -10.70 -8.60 14.74
CA LEU A 339 -9.36 -8.12 14.38
C LEU A 339 -8.96 -6.84 15.13
N ALA A 340 -9.93 -6.05 15.62
CA ALA A 340 -9.64 -4.76 16.27
C ALA A 340 -8.74 -4.89 17.51
N GLU A 341 -8.78 -6.03 18.21
CA GLU A 341 -7.87 -6.30 19.32
C GLU A 341 -6.42 -6.51 18.86
N VAL A 342 -6.23 -7.32 17.81
CA VAL A 342 -4.93 -7.60 17.18
C VAL A 342 -4.29 -6.30 16.69
N MET A 343 -5.06 -5.48 15.96
CA MET A 343 -4.57 -4.19 15.44
C MET A 343 -4.14 -3.21 16.55
N ARG A 344 -4.81 -3.23 17.72
CA ARG A 344 -4.42 -2.40 18.87
C ARG A 344 -3.09 -2.86 19.49
N GLU A 345 -2.84 -4.16 19.50
CA GLU A 345 -1.58 -4.73 19.98
C GLU A 345 -0.43 -4.37 19.02
N ASP A 346 -0.66 -4.48 17.71
CA ASP A 346 0.30 -4.07 16.67
C ASP A 346 0.63 -2.58 16.76
N GLU A 347 -0.39 -1.73 16.87
CA GLU A 347 -0.20 -0.29 17.02
C GLU A 347 0.66 0.05 18.25
N MET A 348 0.47 -0.65 19.37
CA MET A 348 1.31 -0.48 20.55
C MET A 348 2.76 -0.87 20.26
N ALA A 349 2.99 -2.00 19.59
CA ALA A 349 4.32 -2.48 19.22
C ALA A 349 5.03 -1.52 18.23
N TRP A 350 4.35 -1.04 17.20
CA TRP A 350 4.90 -0.10 16.23
C TRP A 350 5.27 1.25 16.87
N ASN A 351 4.39 1.84 17.67
CA ASN A 351 4.66 3.09 18.39
C ASN A 351 5.83 2.94 19.38
N GLY A 352 5.86 1.82 20.11
CA GLY A 352 6.96 1.50 21.03
C GLY A 352 8.29 1.35 20.30
N THR A 353 8.28 0.64 19.16
CA THR A 353 9.47 0.42 18.31
C THR A 353 9.99 1.74 17.74
N GLN A 354 9.12 2.57 17.16
CA GLN A 354 9.49 3.89 16.65
C GLN A 354 10.12 4.77 17.73
N SER A 355 9.56 4.76 18.94
CA SER A 355 10.10 5.48 20.09
C SER A 355 11.47 4.93 20.49
N GLY A 356 11.62 3.60 20.50
CA GLY A 356 12.88 2.90 20.78
C GLY A 356 13.99 3.21 19.79
N MET A 357 13.66 3.36 18.49
CA MET A 357 14.63 3.69 17.43
C MET A 357 15.32 5.05 17.63
N ARG A 358 14.74 5.96 18.42
CA ARG A 358 15.36 7.26 18.77
C ARG A 358 16.35 7.18 19.94
N SER A 359 16.41 6.05 20.62
CA SER A 359 17.28 5.85 21.77
C SER A 359 18.75 5.79 21.33
N ARG A 360 19.65 6.39 22.12
CA ARG A 360 21.10 6.18 21.99
C ARG A 360 21.53 4.71 22.18
N PHE A 361 20.62 3.89 22.70
CA PHE A 361 20.80 2.46 22.92
C PHE A 361 20.00 1.60 21.93
N ALA A 362 19.46 2.19 20.86
CA ALA A 362 18.71 1.45 19.84
C ALA A 362 19.61 0.35 19.24
N PRO A 363 19.19 -0.93 19.30
CA PRO A 363 20.01 -2.02 18.82
C PRO A 363 19.90 -2.20 17.31
N ARG A 364 20.88 -2.88 16.72
CA ARG A 364 20.70 -3.60 15.46
C ARG A 364 20.59 -5.09 15.76
N GLY A 365 19.37 -5.54 16.04
CA GLY A 365 19.07 -6.89 16.52
C GLY A 365 19.13 -7.95 15.42
N ARG A 366 19.33 -9.21 15.79
CA ARG A 366 19.19 -10.37 14.89
C ARG A 366 17.72 -10.60 14.57
N TYR A 367 17.44 -11.03 13.35
CA TYR A 367 16.14 -11.58 12.98
C TYR A 367 16.03 -13.05 13.42
N ALA A 368 14.84 -13.45 13.84
CA ALA A 368 14.42 -14.83 14.05
C ALA A 368 13.95 -15.45 12.73
N PRO A 369 14.01 -16.80 12.58
CA PRO A 369 13.62 -17.45 11.32
C PRO A 369 12.25 -17.06 10.75
N PRO A 370 11.17 -16.85 11.55
CA PRO A 370 9.88 -16.44 11.02
C PRO A 370 9.81 -14.99 10.50
N GLU A 371 10.88 -14.21 10.63
CA GLU A 371 11.02 -12.85 10.11
C GLU A 371 11.70 -12.80 8.73
N GLU A 372 11.78 -13.94 8.01
CA GLU A 372 12.42 -14.04 6.67
C GLU A 372 11.86 -13.02 5.67
N VAL A 373 10.58 -12.70 5.76
CA VAL A 373 9.93 -11.67 4.93
C VAL A 373 10.45 -10.25 5.19
N LEU A 374 10.83 -9.91 6.43
CA LEU A 374 11.46 -8.62 6.72
C LEU A 374 12.85 -8.54 6.10
N VAL A 375 13.59 -9.65 6.11
CA VAL A 375 14.91 -9.74 5.46
C VAL A 375 14.77 -9.60 3.94
N ALA A 376 13.78 -10.25 3.33
CA ALA A 376 13.47 -10.06 1.91
C ALA A 376 13.10 -8.61 1.56
N LEU A 377 12.33 -7.93 2.40
CA LEU A 377 12.01 -6.51 2.22
C LEU A 377 13.27 -5.63 2.34
N ASN A 378 14.14 -5.90 3.32
CA ASN A 378 15.41 -5.20 3.45
C ASN A 378 16.30 -5.39 2.21
N HIS A 379 16.41 -6.61 1.68
CA HIS A 379 17.15 -6.87 0.44
C HIS A 379 16.63 -6.03 -0.74
N TRP A 380 15.31 -5.92 -0.86
CA TRP A 380 14.68 -5.09 -1.89
C TRP A 380 14.98 -3.59 -1.68
N LEU A 381 14.79 -3.08 -0.46
CA LEU A 381 15.06 -1.68 -0.10
C LEU A 381 16.53 -1.29 -0.30
N VAL A 382 17.46 -2.11 0.19
CA VAL A 382 18.91 -1.84 0.10
C VAL A 382 19.38 -1.76 -1.35
N ARG A 383 18.82 -2.57 -2.25
CA ARG A 383 19.11 -2.45 -3.68
C ARG A 383 18.62 -1.13 -4.26
N LYS A 384 17.41 -0.69 -3.91
CA LYS A 384 16.89 0.61 -4.32
C LYS A 384 17.77 1.76 -3.82
N TYR A 385 18.17 1.73 -2.54
CA TYR A 385 19.07 2.74 -1.97
C TYR A 385 20.43 2.77 -2.69
N ARG A 386 21.05 1.61 -2.93
CA ARG A 386 22.33 1.55 -3.64
C ARG A 386 22.21 2.03 -5.09
N ALA A 387 21.12 1.72 -5.78
CA ALA A 387 20.90 2.15 -7.16
C ALA A 387 20.72 3.67 -7.26
N ALA A 388 19.93 4.28 -6.37
CA ALA A 388 19.72 5.72 -6.35
C ALA A 388 21.00 6.51 -6.00
N ASP A 389 21.77 6.02 -5.02
CA ASP A 389 23.02 6.65 -4.61
C ASP A 389 24.09 6.63 -5.72
N GLN A 390 24.11 5.58 -6.56
CA GLN A 390 25.03 5.48 -7.72
C GLN A 390 24.66 6.39 -8.88
N GLN A 391 23.39 6.80 -8.98
CA GLN A 391 22.89 7.69 -10.03
C GLN A 391 23.00 9.18 -9.63
N SER A 392 23.31 9.45 -8.36
CA SER A 392 23.45 10.78 -7.76
C SER A 392 24.86 11.38 -7.89
#